data_AF-A0A3D1BQ29-F1
#
_entry.id   AF-A0A3D1BQ29-F1
#
_cell.length_a   1.000
_cell.length_b   1.000
_cell.length_c   1.000
_cell.angle_alpha   90.00
_cell.angle_beta   90.00
_cell.angle_gamma   90.00
#
_symmetry.space_group_name_H-M   'P 1'
#
loop_
_entity.id
_entity.type
_entity.pdbx_description
1 polymer ?
#
loop_
_entity_poly.entity_id
_entity_poly.type
_entity_poly.pdbx_seq_one_letter_code
_entity_poly.pdbx_strand_id
1 'polypeptide(L)' 'PPYITEITPYVKTGTNNIEVQVINTWNNRIIGDLRYPDEKSYTRTNIKYKFSKDNKLLKSGLTGKAEIIFVKSNE' A
#
# COMPACT_ATOMS: atom_id res chain seq x y z
N PRO A 1 -1.48 -11.26 6.72
CA PRO A 1 -1.79 -10.66 8.03
C PRO A 1 -1.44 -11.67 9.15
N PRO A 2 -1.11 -11.19 10.36
CA PRO A 2 -1.09 -9.77 10.74
C PRO A 2 0.14 -9.01 10.19
N TYR A 3 -0.03 -7.73 9.87
CA TYR A 3 1.06 -6.83 9.49
C TYR A 3 1.51 -6.06 10.73
N ILE A 4 2.43 -6.66 11.50
CA ILE A 4 2.91 -6.13 12.78
C ILE A 4 4.43 -6.16 12.73
N THR A 5 5.06 -5.11 13.27
CA THR A 5 6.50 -5.08 13.54
C THR A 5 6.74 -4.63 14.96
N GLU A 6 7.78 -5.18 15.57
CA GLU A 6 8.28 -4.80 16.88
C GLU A 6 8.99 -3.43 16.75
N ILE A 7 8.71 -2.50 17.67
CA ILE A 7 9.27 -1.14 17.64
C ILE A 7 9.88 -0.66 18.96
N THR A 8 9.83 -1.46 20.03
CA THR A 8 10.27 -1.11 21.39
C THR A 8 11.70 -0.55 21.43
N PRO A 9 12.69 -1.12 20.71
CA PRO A 9 14.06 -0.61 20.70
C PRO A 9 14.22 0.78 20.08
N TYR A 10 13.24 1.23 19.29
CA TYR A 10 13.33 2.48 18.51
C TYR A 10 12.51 3.62 19.10
N VAL A 11 11.58 3.32 20.01
CA VAL A 11 10.73 4.33 20.64
C VAL A 11 11.51 5.07 21.72
N LYS A 12 11.38 6.40 21.73
CA LYS A 12 11.94 7.29 22.77
C LYS A 12 10.85 8.04 23.53
N THR A 13 11.16 8.49 24.73
CA THR A 13 10.28 9.37 25.51
C THR A 13 9.95 10.65 24.73
N GLY A 14 8.66 11.02 24.71
CA GLY A 14 8.17 12.21 24.01
C GLY A 14 7.70 11.90 22.58
N THR A 15 7.93 12.83 21.67
CA THR A 15 7.43 12.76 20.29
C THR A 15 8.27 11.82 19.43
N ASN A 16 7.59 10.92 18.72
CA ASN A 16 8.17 9.99 17.76
C ASN A 16 7.53 10.22 16.38
N ASN A 17 8.33 10.11 15.32
CA ASN A 17 7.85 10.13 13.94
C ASN A 17 7.81 8.71 13.41
N ILE A 18 6.67 8.30 12.88
CA ILE A 18 6.48 6.97 12.28
C ILE A 18 6.22 7.18 10.79
N GLU A 19 7.03 6.53 9.95
CA GLU A 19 6.84 6.49 8.51
C GLU A 19 6.52 5.06 8.07
N VAL A 20 5.48 4.90 7.25
CA VAL A 20 5.11 3.60 6.68
C VAL A 20 5.08 3.74 5.16
N GLN A 21 6.00 3.06 4.49
CA GLN A 21 6.04 3.01 3.03
C GLN A 21 5.18 1.85 2.54
N VAL A 22 4.14 2.16 1.76
CA VAL A 22 3.24 1.16 1.19
C VAL A 22 3.40 1.09 -0.32
N ILE A 23 3.61 -0.12 -0.83
CA ILE A 23 3.75 -0.39 -2.25
C ILE A 23 2.55 -1.25 -2.68
N ASN A 24 1.85 -0.83 -3.74
CA ASN A 24 0.78 -1.62 -4.36
C ASN A 24 1.26 -2.24 -5.68
N THR A 25 0.40 -3.05 -6.30
CA THR A 25 0.70 -3.64 -7.62
C THR A 25 0.29 -2.71 -8.75
N TRP A 26 0.82 -2.96 -9.95
CA TRP A 26 0.53 -2.19 -11.16
C TRP A 26 -0.93 -2.22 -11.64
N ASN A 27 -1.76 -3.13 -11.12
CA ASN A 27 -3.12 -3.39 -11.61
C ASN A 27 -3.94 -2.10 -11.77
N ASN A 28 -4.02 -1.28 -10.72
CA ASN A 28 -4.87 -0.09 -10.75
C ASN A 28 -4.35 0.96 -11.72
N ARG A 29 -3.02 1.09 -11.87
CA ARG A 29 -2.41 2.06 -12.78
C ARG A 29 -2.57 1.65 -14.25
N ILE A 30 -2.43 0.37 -14.57
CA ILE A 30 -2.69 -0.16 -15.93
C ILE A 30 -4.17 0.03 -16.29
N ILE A 31 -5.09 -0.32 -15.39
CA ILE A 31 -6.54 -0.10 -15.63
C ILE A 31 -6.84 1.39 -15.81
N GLY A 32 -6.22 2.27 -15.02
CA GLY A 32 -6.37 3.72 -15.15
C GLY A 32 -5.97 4.23 -16.54
N ASP A 33 -4.82 3.79 -17.04
CA ASP A 33 -4.35 4.16 -18.39
C ASP A 33 -5.26 3.61 -19.50
N LEU A 34 -5.90 2.46 -19.29
CA LEU A 34 -6.87 1.90 -20.24
C LEU A 34 -8.22 2.63 -20.21
N ARG A 35 -8.61 3.19 -19.05
CA ARG A 35 -9.86 3.96 -18.90
C ARG A 35 -9.76 5.34 -19.52
N TYR A 36 -8.57 5.95 -19.48
CA TYR A 36 -8.32 7.31 -19.94
C TYR A 36 -7.18 7.33 -20.98
N PRO A 37 -7.40 6.79 -22.19
CA PRO A 37 -6.35 6.65 -23.19
C PRO A 37 -5.86 7.99 -23.76
N ASP A 38 -6.68 9.04 -23.70
CA ASP A 38 -6.35 10.39 -24.19
C ASP A 38 -5.55 11.20 -23.16
N GLU A 39 -5.41 10.70 -21.92
CA GLU A 39 -4.60 11.32 -20.89
C GLU A 39 -3.15 10.79 -20.89
N LYS A 40 -2.30 11.41 -20.07
CA LYS A 40 -0.92 10.94 -19.87
C LYS A 40 -0.93 9.51 -19.31
N SER A 41 -0.48 8.55 -20.12
CA SER A 41 -0.21 7.19 -19.67
C SER A 41 1.06 7.16 -18.80
N TYR A 42 1.00 6.37 -17.73
CA TYR A 42 2.12 6.15 -16.79
C TYR A 42 2.77 4.77 -16.97
N THR A 43 2.10 3.85 -17.67
CA THR A 43 2.56 2.46 -17.84
C THR A 43 2.91 2.14 -19.28
N ARG A 44 4.10 1.55 -19.46
CA ARG A 44 4.54 0.94 -20.71
C ARG A 44 4.84 -0.53 -20.46
N THR A 45 3.98 -1.42 -20.96
CA THR A 45 4.09 -2.86 -20.70
C THR A 45 3.45 -3.68 -21.82
N ASN A 46 3.96 -4.89 -22.06
CA ASN A 46 3.47 -5.83 -23.07
C ASN A 46 2.27 -6.67 -22.59
N ILE A 47 1.90 -6.60 -21.31
CA ILE A 47 0.78 -7.39 -20.74
C ILE A 47 -0.56 -6.64 -20.69
N LYS A 48 -0.68 -5.46 -21.32
CA LYS A 48 -1.93 -4.65 -21.29
C LYS A 48 -3.16 -5.45 -21.75
N TYR A 49 -2.99 -6.39 -22.69
CA TYR A 49 -4.06 -7.26 -23.19
C TYR A 49 -4.72 -8.15 -22.12
N LYS A 50 -4.06 -8.36 -20.95
CA LYS A 50 -4.63 -9.11 -19.82
C LYS A 50 -5.55 -8.26 -18.94
N PHE A 51 -5.68 -6.96 -19.20
CA PHE A 51 -6.47 -6.03 -18.41
C PHE A 51 -7.60 -5.46 -19.26
N SER A 52 -8.75 -5.24 -18.63
CA SER A 52 -9.87 -4.49 -19.23
C SER A 52 -10.09 -3.20 -18.45
N LYS A 53 -10.57 -2.16 -19.13
CA LYS A 53 -11.01 -0.90 -18.51
C LYS A 53 -12.15 -1.13 -17.50
N ASP A 54 -12.94 -2.18 -17.69
CA ASP A 54 -14.07 -2.52 -16.83
C ASP A 54 -13.68 -3.37 -15.61
N ASN A 55 -12.42 -3.82 -15.53
CA ASN A 55 -11.92 -4.57 -14.38
C ASN A 55 -12.03 -3.72 -13.10
N LYS A 56 -12.42 -4.36 -12.00
CA LYS A 56 -12.47 -3.72 -10.68
C LYS A 56 -11.06 -3.33 -10.24
N LEU A 57 -10.97 -2.18 -9.57
CA LEU A 57 -9.74 -1.76 -8.90
C LEU A 57 -9.51 -2.64 -7.67
N LEU A 58 -8.26 -2.97 -7.41
CA LEU A 58 -7.84 -3.64 -6.19
C LEU A 58 -7.75 -2.62 -5.05
N LYS A 59 -8.02 -3.07 -3.82
CA LYS A 59 -7.72 -2.26 -2.64
C LYS A 59 -6.21 -1.97 -2.59
N SER A 60 -5.84 -0.74 -2.28
CA SER A 60 -4.44 -0.32 -2.24
C SER A 60 -4.19 0.73 -1.17
N GLY A 61 -2.95 0.78 -0.67
CA GLY A 61 -2.53 1.72 0.37
C GLY A 61 -2.60 1.11 1.78
N LEU A 62 -2.27 1.92 2.78
CA LEU A 62 -2.42 1.55 4.18
C LEU A 62 -3.93 1.54 4.49
N THR A 63 -4.50 0.36 4.62
CA THR A 63 -5.94 0.18 4.83
C THR A 63 -6.21 -0.39 6.22
N GLY A 64 -7.29 0.05 6.84
CA GLY A 64 -7.64 -0.32 8.22
C GLY A 64 -7.06 0.65 9.24
N LYS A 65 -6.94 0.18 10.49
CA LYS A 65 -6.50 0.98 11.63
C LYS A 65 -5.03 0.66 11.93
N ALA A 66 -4.20 1.70 12.05
CA ALA A 66 -2.84 1.58 12.54
C ALA A 66 -2.81 1.89 14.04
N GLU A 67 -2.28 0.97 14.84
CA GLU A 67 -2.28 1.07 16.30
C GLU A 67 -0.93 0.64 16.87
N ILE A 68 -0.55 1.25 18.00
CA ILE A 68 0.56 0.78 18.83
C ILE A 68 -0.06 -0.15 19.88
N ILE A 69 0.46 -1.37 19.95
CA ILE A 69 -0.01 -2.38 20.90
C ILE A 69 1.06 -2.55 21.97
N PHE A 70 0.70 -2.28 23.22
CA PHE A 70 1.56 -2.54 24.36
C PHE A 70 1.33 -3.96 24.86
N VAL A 71 2.39 -4.74 24.89
CA VAL A 71 2.40 -6.12 25.42
C VAL A 71 3.26 -6.15 26.68
N LYS A 72 2.81 -6.88 27.70
CA LYS A 72 3.63 -7.15 28.88
C LYS A 72 4.72 -8.16 28.48
N SER A 73 5.97 -7.85 28.81
CA SER A 73 7.03 -8.85 28.76
C SER A 73 6.77 -9.86 29.87
N ASN A 74 6.71 -11.13 29.54
CA ASN A 74 6.74 -12.20 30.53
C ASN A 74 8.22 -12.45 30.85
N GLU A 75 8.73 -11.74 31.85
CA GLU A 75 9.86 -12.23 32.65
C GLU A 75 9.35 -13.15 33.75
#